data_AF-A0A7S0EC46-F1
#
_entry.id   AF-A0A7S0EC46-F1
#
_cell.length_a   1.000
_cell.length_b   1.000
_cell.length_c   1.000
_cell.angle_alpha   90.00
_cell.angle_beta   90.00
_cell.angle_gamma   90.00
#
_symmetry.space_group_name_H-M   'P 1'
#
loop_
_entity.id
_entity.type
_entity.pdbx_description
1 polymer ?
#
loop_
_entity_poly.entity_id
_entity_poly.type
_entity_poly.pdbx_seq_one_letter_code
_entity_poly.pdbx_strand_id
1 'polypeptide(L)'
;TEALKFNNSVSKLRTTSAGAPIGMPTEVDFTERVALGMRLNRFMHVLGDALAQLLRFSLQSGCKRHYTAVCPDHWEDRGNHRCEAPVWYFGHCQHFSHFNGYSTTDKEDWSLGCQANWPCLPHAAQEPGGADLASQGFN
;
A
#
# COMPACT_ATOMS: atom_id res chain seq x y z
N THR A 1 35.82 -19.86 -7.83
CA THR A 1 35.14 -19.56 -6.56
C THR A 1 35.19 -18.07 -6.34
N GLU A 2 34.09 -17.39 -6.67
CA GLU A 2 34.00 -15.93 -6.69
C GLU A 2 33.76 -15.42 -5.25
N ALA A 3 34.74 -14.71 -4.69
CA ALA A 3 34.57 -14.07 -3.40
C ALA A 3 33.70 -12.81 -3.58
N LEU A 4 32.52 -12.79 -2.95
CA LEU A 4 31.64 -11.63 -2.84
C LEU A 4 32.43 -10.43 -2.30
N LYS A 5 32.72 -9.47 -3.18
CA LYS A 5 33.30 -8.18 -2.79
C LYS A 5 32.23 -7.37 -2.07
N PHE A 6 32.26 -7.43 -0.75
CA PHE A 6 31.45 -6.58 0.11
C PHE A 6 31.89 -5.14 -0.07
N ASN A 7 31.09 -4.34 -0.78
CA ASN A 7 31.33 -2.92 -1.01
C ASN A 7 30.93 -2.13 0.24
N ASN A 8 31.71 -2.26 1.32
CA ASN A 8 31.49 -1.43 2.48
C ASN A 8 31.80 0.04 2.12
N SER A 9 30.76 0.89 2.16
CA SER A 9 30.88 2.33 1.89
C SER A 9 31.90 3.04 2.79
N VAL A 10 32.24 2.43 3.93
CA VAL A 10 33.29 2.89 4.86
C VAL A 10 34.68 2.84 4.23
N SER A 11 34.95 1.93 3.28
CA SER A 11 36.24 1.82 2.59
C SER A 11 36.57 3.02 1.69
N LYS A 12 35.59 3.91 1.44
CA LYS A 12 35.77 5.17 0.70
C LYS A 12 36.15 6.36 1.61
N LEU A 13 36.14 6.18 2.93
CA LEU A 13 36.55 7.24 3.85
C LEU A 13 38.07 7.41 3.78
N ARG A 14 38.52 8.66 3.57
CA ARG A 14 39.95 8.98 3.66
C ARG A 14 40.38 8.82 5.12
N THR A 15 41.45 8.09 5.36
CA THR A 15 42.02 7.91 6.70
C THR A 15 43.38 8.57 6.80
N THR A 16 43.73 9.03 8.00
CA THR A 16 45.09 9.46 8.33
C THR A 16 46.04 8.25 8.27
N SER A 17 47.36 8.47 8.26
CA SER A 17 48.35 7.40 8.37
C SER A 17 48.19 6.51 9.62
N ALA A 18 47.58 7.04 10.69
CA ALA A 18 47.19 6.30 11.89
C ALA A 18 45.84 5.56 11.80
N GLY A 19 45.17 5.56 10.64
CA GLY A 19 43.90 4.88 10.43
C GLY A 19 42.63 5.63 10.84
N ALA A 20 42.73 6.87 11.34
CA ALA A 20 41.56 7.66 11.75
C ALA A 20 40.85 8.31 10.54
N PRO A 21 39.51 8.31 10.46
CA PRO A 21 38.78 8.94 9.36
C PRO A 21 38.97 10.47 9.35
N ILE A 22 39.39 10.99 8.20
CA ILE A 22 39.59 12.42 7.95
C ILE A 22 38.22 13.08 7.74
N GLY A 23 37.94 14.15 8.50
CA GLY A 23 36.69 14.90 8.44
C GLY A 23 35.60 14.40 9.38
N MET A 24 35.91 13.44 10.27
CA MET A 24 35.00 12.99 11.34
C MET A 24 35.45 13.58 12.67
N PRO A 25 34.55 14.17 13.48
CA PRO A 25 34.91 14.68 14.81
C PRO A 25 35.40 13.55 15.72
N THR A 26 36.52 13.75 16.41
CA THR A 26 37.04 12.78 17.40
C THR A 26 36.10 12.65 18.61
N GLU A 27 35.36 13.73 18.91
CA GLU A 27 34.27 13.75 19.87
C GLU A 27 33.08 14.49 19.26
N VAL A 28 31.91 13.87 19.34
CA VAL A 28 30.62 14.50 19.02
C VAL A 28 30.03 14.97 20.34
N ASP A 29 29.88 16.29 20.51
CA ASP A 29 29.33 16.88 21.73
C ASP A 29 27.87 16.44 21.97
N PHE A 30 27.43 16.52 23.22
CA PHE A 30 26.07 16.20 23.64
C PHE A 30 25.00 16.87 22.77
N THR A 31 25.19 18.13 22.41
CA THR A 31 24.24 18.90 21.58
C THR A 31 24.07 18.29 20.19
N GLU A 32 25.18 17.90 19.56
CA GLU A 32 25.20 17.25 18.24
C GLU A 32 24.56 15.84 18.31
N ARG A 33 24.80 15.10 19.40
CA ARG A 33 24.16 13.79 19.62
C ARG A 33 22.64 13.92 19.75
N VAL A 34 22.17 14.92 20.50
CA VAL A 34 20.74 15.19 20.66
C VAL A 34 20.12 15.65 19.33
N ALA A 35 20.80 16.52 18.57
CA ALA A 35 20.34 16.96 17.27
C ALA A 35 20.23 15.80 16.26
N LEU A 36 21.22 14.92 16.21
CA LEU A 36 21.18 13.70 15.41
C LEU A 36 20.06 12.75 15.85
N GLY A 37 19.86 12.60 17.17
CA GLY A 37 18.75 11.82 17.74
C GLY A 37 17.38 12.37 17.35
N MET A 38 17.18 13.68 17.40
CA MET A 38 15.94 14.33 16.97
C MET A 38 15.68 14.16 15.47
N ARG A 39 16.73 14.24 14.64
CA ARG A 39 16.65 14.00 13.19
C ARG A 39 16.28 12.55 12.89
N LEU A 40 16.91 11.60 13.57
CA LEU A 40 16.60 10.18 13.44
C LEU A 40 15.17 9.89 13.93
N ASN A 41 14.78 10.43 15.07
CA ASN A 41 13.43 10.24 15.61
C ASN A 41 12.35 10.80 14.66
N ARG A 42 12.57 11.99 14.11
CA ARG A 42 11.67 12.58 13.11
C ARG A 42 11.60 11.70 11.86
N PHE A 43 12.72 11.18 11.37
CA PHE A 43 12.74 10.26 10.24
C PHE A 43 11.97 8.97 10.54
N MET A 44 12.18 8.37 11.71
CA MET A 44 11.49 7.15 12.13
C MET A 44 9.97 7.37 12.28
N HIS A 45 9.53 8.54 12.75
CA HIS A 45 8.10 8.91 12.77
C HIS A 45 7.52 8.97 11.36
N VAL A 46 8.20 9.64 10.42
CA VAL A 46 7.75 9.72 9.01
C VAL A 46 7.68 8.33 8.36
N LEU A 47 8.66 7.47 8.64
CA LEU A 47 8.61 6.07 8.21
C LEU A 47 7.45 5.32 8.85
N GLY A 48 7.19 5.52 10.14
CA GLY A 48 6.05 4.92 10.84
C GLY A 48 4.71 5.33 10.23
N ASP A 49 4.52 6.62 9.92
CA ASP A 49 3.31 7.14 9.28
C ASP A 49 3.15 6.59 7.85
N ALA A 50 4.23 6.55 7.07
CA ALA A 50 4.23 5.96 5.73
C ALA A 50 3.88 4.47 5.77
N LEU A 51 4.44 3.70 6.72
CA LEU A 51 4.10 2.29 6.91
C LEU A 51 2.65 2.12 7.37
N ALA A 52 2.13 2.96 8.26
CA ALA A 52 0.73 2.92 8.66
C ALA A 52 -0.22 3.22 7.49
N GLN A 53 0.14 4.14 6.60
CA GLN A 53 -0.62 4.40 5.37
C GLN A 53 -0.57 3.24 4.38
N LEU A 54 0.60 2.61 4.20
CA LEU A 54 0.74 1.41 3.37
C LEU A 54 -0.07 0.24 3.95
N LEU A 55 -0.05 0.05 5.27
CA LEU A 55 -0.85 -0.97 5.96
C LEU A 55 -2.35 -0.70 5.84
N ARG A 56 -2.81 0.56 5.88
CA ARG A 56 -4.21 0.93 5.62
C ARG A 56 -4.62 0.62 4.18
N PHE A 57 -3.76 0.89 3.21
CA PHE A 57 -3.99 0.51 1.81
C PHE A 57 -4.09 -1.02 1.66
N SER A 58 -3.24 -1.76 2.37
CA SER A 58 -3.33 -3.22 2.44
C SER A 58 -4.57 -3.72 3.20
N LEU A 59 -5.10 -3.02 4.20
CA LEU A 59 -6.36 -3.41 4.88
C LEU A 59 -7.57 -3.35 3.94
N GLN A 60 -7.53 -2.52 2.89
CA GLN A 60 -8.55 -2.48 1.85
C GLN A 60 -8.53 -3.72 0.93
N SER A 61 -7.49 -4.56 0.99
CA SER A 61 -7.45 -5.83 0.24
C SER A 61 -8.28 -6.94 0.90
N GLY A 62 -8.71 -6.79 2.16
CA GLY A 62 -9.43 -7.82 2.95
C GLY A 62 -10.93 -7.60 3.16
N CYS A 63 -11.57 -6.64 2.52
CA CYS A 63 -13.02 -6.39 2.70
C CYS A 63 -13.89 -7.39 1.92
N LYS A 64 -15.13 -7.62 2.37
CA LYS A 64 -16.14 -8.32 1.56
C LYS A 64 -16.57 -7.43 0.38
N ARG A 65 -16.46 -7.97 -0.83
CA ARG A 65 -16.71 -7.26 -2.09
C ARG A 65 -18.20 -7.20 -2.43
N HIS A 66 -18.63 -6.09 -3.03
CA HIS A 66 -20.00 -5.88 -3.48
C HIS A 66 -20.16 -6.22 -4.98
N TYR A 67 -20.28 -7.50 -5.28
CA TYR A 67 -20.39 -7.99 -6.67
C TYR A 67 -21.72 -7.69 -7.37
N THR A 68 -22.68 -7.07 -6.68
CA THR A 68 -23.90 -6.56 -7.33
C THR A 68 -23.61 -5.29 -8.16
N ALA A 69 -22.48 -4.60 -7.90
CA ALA A 69 -22.06 -3.48 -8.73
C ALA A 69 -21.73 -3.94 -10.16
N VAL A 70 -22.07 -3.10 -11.13
CA VAL A 70 -21.90 -3.40 -12.56
C VAL A 70 -20.40 -3.50 -12.89
N CYS A 71 -19.61 -2.54 -12.41
CA CYS A 71 -18.20 -2.40 -12.72
C CYS A 71 -17.29 -2.60 -11.50
N PRO A 72 -16.01 -2.95 -11.72
CA PRO A 72 -14.98 -2.89 -10.69
C PRO A 72 -14.85 -1.47 -10.11
N ASP A 73 -14.21 -1.38 -8.94
CA ASP A 73 -13.98 -0.11 -8.28
C ASP A 73 -13.12 0.81 -9.14
N HIS A 74 -13.50 2.08 -9.21
CA HIS A 74 -12.91 3.12 -10.07
C HIS A 74 -13.00 2.88 -11.60
N TRP A 75 -13.76 1.87 -12.06
CA TRP A 75 -14.05 1.69 -13.49
C TRP A 75 -15.33 2.43 -13.86
N GLU A 76 -15.35 3.03 -15.06
CA GLU A 76 -16.48 3.80 -15.54
C GLU A 76 -17.50 2.92 -16.27
N ASP A 77 -18.77 2.99 -15.87
CA ASP A 77 -19.86 2.29 -16.56
C ASP A 77 -20.23 3.02 -17.85
N ARG A 78 -19.94 2.39 -18.99
CA ARG A 78 -20.27 2.88 -20.33
C ARG A 78 -21.64 2.39 -20.83
N GLY A 79 -22.43 1.75 -19.95
CA GLY A 79 -23.72 1.16 -20.25
C GLY A 79 -23.62 -0.24 -20.85
N ASN A 80 -24.73 -0.98 -20.87
CA ASN A 80 -24.79 -2.37 -21.35
C ASN A 80 -23.80 -3.31 -20.64
N HIS A 81 -23.56 -3.10 -19.33
CA HIS A 81 -22.59 -3.83 -18.53
C HIS A 81 -21.15 -3.74 -19.05
N ARG A 82 -20.82 -2.65 -19.76
CA ARG A 82 -19.48 -2.37 -20.26
C ARG A 82 -18.77 -1.43 -19.31
N CYS A 83 -17.60 -1.84 -18.85
CA CYS A 83 -16.79 -1.08 -17.91
C CYS A 83 -15.48 -0.67 -18.58
N GLU A 84 -15.09 0.58 -18.40
CA GLU A 84 -13.82 1.12 -18.86
C GLU A 84 -12.89 1.38 -17.69
N ALA A 85 -11.69 0.82 -17.77
CA ALA A 85 -10.65 0.98 -16.77
C ALA A 85 -10.02 2.37 -16.86
N PRO A 86 -9.65 2.96 -15.72
CA PRO A 86 -9.00 4.26 -15.69
C PRO A 86 -7.61 4.23 -16.36
N VAL A 87 -7.10 5.40 -16.75
CA VAL A 87 -5.79 5.55 -17.42
C VAL A 87 -4.59 5.00 -16.62
N TRP A 88 -4.77 4.83 -15.31
CA TRP A 88 -3.76 4.32 -14.39
C TRP A 88 -3.94 2.82 -14.06
N TYR A 89 -4.88 2.13 -14.71
CA TYR A 89 -4.97 0.68 -14.60
C TYR A 89 -3.80 0.03 -15.36
N PHE A 90 -2.90 -0.63 -14.63
CA PHE A 90 -1.71 -1.30 -15.18
C PHE A 90 -1.80 -2.84 -15.09
N GLY A 91 -2.99 -3.39 -14.89
CA GLY A 91 -3.21 -4.84 -14.89
C GLY A 91 -3.11 -5.43 -16.30
N HIS A 92 -3.07 -6.77 -16.39
CA HIS A 92 -2.88 -7.47 -17.67
C HIS A 92 -4.18 -7.70 -18.45
N CYS A 93 -5.33 -7.27 -17.93
CA CYS A 93 -6.61 -7.39 -18.63
C CYS A 93 -6.89 -6.17 -19.51
N GLN A 94 -7.88 -6.29 -20.38
CA GLN A 94 -8.26 -5.21 -21.30
C GLN A 94 -8.86 -4.02 -20.54
N HIS A 95 -8.60 -2.80 -21.03
CA HIS A 95 -9.23 -1.58 -20.50
C HIS A 95 -10.75 -1.57 -20.67
N PHE A 96 -11.30 -2.34 -21.62
CA PHE A 96 -12.73 -2.50 -21.80
C PHE A 96 -13.13 -3.94 -21.48
N SER A 97 -14.06 -4.10 -20.55
CA SER A 97 -14.59 -5.42 -20.15
C SER A 97 -16.11 -5.40 -20.07
N HIS A 98 -16.73 -6.54 -20.36
CA HIS A 98 -18.18 -6.72 -20.28
C HIS A 98 -18.51 -7.77 -19.22
N PHE A 99 -19.36 -7.41 -18.26
CA PHE A 99 -19.75 -8.29 -17.14
C PHE A 99 -21.22 -8.75 -17.21
N ASN A 100 -21.84 -8.66 -18.39
CA ASN A 100 -23.20 -9.14 -18.58
C ASN A 100 -23.26 -10.66 -18.36
N GLY A 101 -24.16 -11.13 -17.50
CA GLY A 101 -24.33 -12.55 -17.19
C GLY A 101 -23.26 -13.15 -16.29
N TYR A 102 -22.29 -12.36 -15.80
CA TYR A 102 -21.30 -12.86 -14.84
C TYR A 102 -21.95 -13.10 -13.48
N SER A 103 -21.73 -14.29 -12.93
CA SER A 103 -22.08 -14.59 -11.53
C SER A 103 -21.15 -13.86 -10.56
N THR A 104 -21.47 -13.89 -9.27
CA THR A 104 -20.59 -13.34 -8.23
C THR A 104 -19.23 -14.01 -8.23
N THR A 105 -19.20 -15.33 -8.45
CA THR A 105 -17.97 -16.12 -8.52
C THR A 105 -17.14 -15.76 -9.75
N ASP A 106 -17.78 -15.59 -10.91
CA ASP A 106 -17.07 -15.19 -12.14
C ASP A 106 -16.42 -13.80 -11.98
N LYS A 107 -17.11 -12.87 -11.33
CA LYS A 107 -16.56 -11.54 -11.02
C LYS A 107 -15.40 -11.62 -10.03
N GLU A 108 -15.48 -12.51 -9.04
CA GLU A 108 -14.41 -12.75 -8.08
C GLU A 108 -13.15 -13.30 -8.75
N ASP A 109 -13.29 -14.38 -9.53
CA ASP A 109 -12.18 -15.00 -10.27
C ASP A 109 -11.56 -14.01 -11.27
N TRP A 110 -12.39 -13.26 -11.99
CA TRP A 110 -11.92 -12.21 -12.89
C TRP A 110 -11.17 -11.11 -12.12
N SER A 111 -11.66 -10.70 -10.95
CA SER A 111 -11.03 -9.64 -10.14
C SER A 111 -9.64 -10.04 -9.65
N LEU A 112 -9.48 -11.31 -9.24
CA LEU A 112 -8.21 -11.89 -8.80
C LEU A 112 -7.23 -11.99 -9.96
N GLY A 113 -7.69 -12.47 -11.11
CA GLY A 113 -6.90 -12.52 -12.32
C GLY A 113 -6.46 -11.13 -12.73
N CYS A 114 -7.40 -10.22 -12.93
CA CYS A 114 -7.15 -8.90 -13.50
C CYS A 114 -6.59 -7.86 -12.51
N GLN A 115 -6.44 -8.21 -11.23
CA GLN A 115 -6.02 -7.29 -10.17
C GLN A 115 -6.89 -6.02 -10.13
N ALA A 116 -8.19 -6.20 -10.40
CA ALA A 116 -9.19 -5.15 -10.49
C ALA A 116 -10.38 -5.55 -9.60
N ASN A 117 -10.45 -4.96 -8.41
CA ASN A 117 -11.38 -5.39 -7.38
C ASN A 117 -12.74 -4.69 -7.51
N TRP A 118 -13.82 -5.37 -7.11
CA TRP A 118 -15.10 -4.71 -6.88
C TRP A 118 -15.07 -3.81 -5.64
N PRO A 119 -15.96 -2.80 -5.56
CA PRO A 119 -16.06 -1.95 -4.39
C PRO A 119 -16.37 -2.77 -3.13
N CYS A 120 -15.88 -2.30 -1.99
CA CYS A 120 -16.19 -2.94 -0.71
C CYS A 120 -17.66 -2.73 -0.33
N LEU A 121 -18.24 -3.70 0.36
CA LEU A 121 -19.46 -3.46 1.12
C LEU A 121 -19.21 -2.40 2.20
N PRO A 122 -20.21 -1.63 2.61
CA PRO A 122 -20.09 -0.75 3.78
C PRO A 122 -19.82 -1.58 5.04
N HIS A 123 -19.11 -1.01 6.03
CA HIS A 123 -18.75 -1.70 7.28
C HIS A 123 -19.94 -2.40 7.96
N ALA A 124 -21.14 -1.81 7.95
CA ALA A 124 -22.35 -2.40 8.53
C ALA A 124 -22.75 -3.75 7.89
N ALA A 125 -22.38 -3.98 6.63
CA ALA A 125 -22.68 -5.22 5.88
C ALA A 125 -21.51 -6.23 5.87
N GLN A 126 -20.39 -5.91 6.54
CA GLN A 126 -19.21 -6.76 6.62
C GLN A 126 -19.24 -7.72 7.83
N GLU A 127 -20.05 -7.44 8.84
CA GLU A 127 -20.20 -8.27 10.05
C GLU A 127 -21.12 -9.47 9.81
N PRO A 128 -20.75 -10.69 10.25
CA PRO A 128 -21.67 -11.82 10.34
C PRO A 128 -22.64 -11.58 11.52
N GLY A 129 -23.66 -10.75 11.30
CA GLY A 129 -24.66 -10.36 12.31
C GLY A 129 -25.09 -8.88 12.30
N GLY A 130 -24.56 -8.05 11.41
CA GLY A 130 -24.81 -6.60 11.39
C GLY A 130 -26.19 -6.14 10.90
N ALA A 131 -27.08 -7.05 10.49
CA ALA A 131 -28.41 -6.70 10.00
C ALA A 131 -29.36 -6.19 11.10
N ASP A 132 -29.05 -6.43 12.37
CA ASP A 132 -29.97 -6.13 13.49
C ASP A 132 -29.75 -4.75 14.15
N LEU A 133 -28.71 -4.00 13.79
CA LEU A 133 -28.41 -2.69 14.40
C LEU A 133 -28.81 -1.48 13.55
N ALA A 134 -29.27 -1.68 12.31
CA ALA A 134 -29.72 -0.58 11.43
C ALA A 134 -31.14 -0.07 11.74
N SER A 135 -31.85 -0.66 12.71
CA SER A 135 -33.24 -0.30 13.06
C SER A 135 -33.39 0.58 14.31
N GLN A 136 -32.29 0.95 14.98
CA GLN A 136 -32.37 1.84 16.15
C GLN A 136 -31.91 3.24 15.76
N GLY A 137 -32.88 4.04 15.31
CA GLY A 137 -32.70 5.46 15.07
C GLY A 137 -32.06 6.12 16.29
N PHE A 138 -30.94 6.80 16.03
CA PHE A 138 -30.36 7.73 16.99
C PHE A 138 -31.37 8.85 17.23
N ASN A 139 -31.89 8.89 18.46
CA ASN A 139 -32.73 9.95 19.01
C ASN A 139 -31.84 11.00 19.70
#